data_AF-A0AA96R9E6-F1
#
_entry.id   AF-A0AA96R9E6-F1
#
_cell.length_a   1.000
_cell.length_b   1.000
_cell.length_c   1.000
_cell.angle_alpha   90.00
_cell.angle_beta   90.00
_cell.angle_gamma   90.00
#
_symmetry.space_group_name_H-M   'P 1'
#
loop_
_entity.id
_entity.type
_entity.pdbx_description
1 polymer ?
#
loop_
_entity_poly.entity_id
_entity_poly.type
_entity_poly.pdbx_seq_one_letter_code
_entity_poly.pdbx_strand_id
1 'polypeptide(L)'
;MLKIFKVSLLFTLSLNLFANSITTDFMQKDFKITYEWLAEKPKSSAKDFFILQYLENEDLSYENAKKAYDMRNGRNALLDKAFKQKFNEKISPEDRFCYNASILELKNSDSRCIALGLASLKKASDLSKDDLAFFISKLDTYPTLKNNLILISSNDIYKKLINGSTDKFLEIFFEVSDAYRYKYLNQSINPTFLHKIAMHKDFEKFLRTVIYDKKLNNIQKSLDNLKTERMLTTNLQFLLGINAVNNRKLDSAKQFFQNSYDIALLRGDKDRAIFWLYLLSKNTIYLEELAKSFEANIYSLYAKELLNITPDNLVFKIDMKIKPSSYDIYDAFSWLEVTEDSKKNLDDAKMEKYSNLFTQKSMEPHLAFILERYNRFKNQYFITPYEDLLNNYGIYKKVLIYSIAKQESRFIPSSISFSSAMGIMQIMPFLSKDIASKLGDDYNIYDQFLPEKNIQYASFHLDSLIKQFDSNPLFIAYAYNGGAGYARSQLQKGLFKDKSEFEPFLSMEMISYNETREYGKKVLANFYIYNNYLNSENKISLSSIFQNLVWHH
;
A
#
# COMPACT_ATOMS: atom_id res chain seq x y z
N MET A 1 16.36 44.74 -55.80
CA MET A 1 16.91 45.09 -54.47
C MET A 1 16.16 44.27 -53.43
N LEU A 2 16.56 43.01 -53.23
CA LEU A 2 15.88 42.02 -52.39
C LEU A 2 16.51 42.06 -50.99
N LYS A 3 15.78 42.50 -49.95
CA LYS A 3 16.23 42.44 -48.55
C LYS A 3 15.81 41.10 -47.95
N ILE A 4 16.79 40.24 -47.74
CA ILE A 4 16.68 38.98 -46.98
C ILE A 4 16.58 39.33 -45.50
N PHE A 5 15.44 39.07 -44.87
CA PHE A 5 15.32 39.06 -43.42
C PHE A 5 15.88 37.74 -42.87
N LYS A 6 17.06 37.80 -42.25
CA LYS A 6 17.56 36.73 -41.38
C LYS A 6 16.76 36.76 -40.08
N VAL A 7 15.88 35.80 -39.89
CA VAL A 7 15.31 35.47 -38.58
C VAL A 7 16.36 34.65 -37.85
N SER A 8 17.05 35.25 -36.88
CA SER A 8 17.91 34.53 -35.94
C SER A 8 17.04 33.73 -34.99
N LEU A 9 17.06 32.41 -35.14
CA LEU A 9 16.48 31.45 -34.22
C LEU A 9 17.30 31.50 -32.91
N LEU A 10 16.83 32.23 -31.91
CA LEU A 10 17.32 32.13 -30.54
C LEU A 10 16.76 30.84 -29.92
N PHE A 11 17.42 29.71 -30.21
CA PHE A 11 17.34 28.54 -29.33
C PHE A 11 18.02 28.93 -28.02
N THR A 12 17.23 29.33 -27.02
CA THR A 12 17.73 29.37 -25.65
C THR A 12 17.88 27.93 -25.18
N LEU A 13 19.10 27.43 -25.34
CA LEU A 13 19.62 26.23 -24.70
C LEU A 13 19.61 26.47 -23.19
N SER A 14 18.53 26.10 -22.48
CA SER A 14 18.49 26.06 -21.02
C SER A 14 18.75 24.64 -20.49
N LEU A 15 19.56 23.87 -21.20
CA LEU A 15 20.13 22.60 -20.75
C LEU A 15 21.61 22.86 -20.47
N ASN A 16 21.96 23.31 -19.25
CA ASN A 16 23.32 23.21 -18.65
C ASN A 16 23.50 23.95 -17.31
N LEU A 17 22.45 24.11 -16.48
CA LEU A 17 22.63 24.61 -15.10
C LEU A 17 22.52 23.51 -14.03
N PHE A 18 22.17 22.27 -14.40
CA PHE A 18 22.07 21.13 -13.47
C PHE A 18 23.21 20.10 -13.61
N ALA A 19 24.04 20.20 -14.65
CA ALA A 19 25.08 19.20 -14.93
C ALA A 19 26.27 19.26 -13.94
N ASN A 20 26.47 20.37 -13.23
CA ASN A 20 27.65 20.57 -12.37
C ASN A 20 27.47 20.14 -10.90
N SER A 21 26.36 19.50 -10.52
CA SER A 21 26.09 19.13 -9.11
C SER A 21 25.70 17.66 -8.87
N ILE A 22 25.57 16.85 -9.91
CA ILE A 22 25.26 15.41 -9.76
C ILE A 22 26.58 14.67 -9.62
N THR A 23 26.90 14.27 -8.40
CA THR A 23 28.12 13.52 -8.07
C THR A 23 27.88 12.02 -7.98
N THR A 24 26.62 11.61 -7.84
CA THR A 24 26.21 10.21 -7.74
C THR A 24 26.57 9.46 -9.01
N ASP A 25 27.27 8.35 -8.82
CA ASP A 25 27.80 7.51 -9.89
C ASP A 25 26.72 6.93 -10.80
N PHE A 26 25.61 6.42 -10.25
CA PHE A 26 24.56 5.77 -11.04
C PHE A 26 23.74 6.70 -11.92
N MET A 27 23.90 8.02 -11.76
CA MET A 27 23.31 9.03 -12.63
C MET A 27 24.23 9.41 -13.80
N GLN A 28 25.48 8.92 -13.83
CA GLN A 28 26.41 9.15 -14.93
C GLN A 28 26.06 8.27 -16.14
N LYS A 29 26.24 8.82 -17.35
CA LYS A 29 25.79 8.19 -18.60
C LYS A 29 26.46 6.83 -18.89
N ASP A 30 27.67 6.63 -18.42
CA ASP A 30 28.50 5.43 -18.63
C ASP A 30 28.50 4.47 -17.43
N PHE A 31 27.69 4.75 -16.41
CA PHE A 31 27.62 3.91 -15.22
C PHE A 31 27.20 2.48 -15.55
N LYS A 32 27.95 1.53 -14.99
CA LYS A 32 27.63 0.11 -14.99
C LYS A 32 27.71 -0.41 -13.58
N ILE A 33 26.68 -1.11 -13.15
CA ILE A 33 26.68 -1.79 -11.87
C ILE A 33 27.68 -2.95 -11.95
N THR A 34 28.67 -2.93 -11.06
CA THR A 34 29.59 -4.05 -10.86
C THR A 34 29.30 -4.78 -9.56
N TYR A 35 29.83 -5.98 -9.43
CA TYR A 35 29.76 -6.74 -8.18
C TYR A 35 30.45 -5.99 -7.03
N GLU A 36 31.63 -5.43 -7.28
CA GLU A 36 32.44 -4.69 -6.31
C GLU A 36 31.67 -3.47 -5.81
N TRP A 37 31.06 -2.73 -6.73
CA TRP A 37 30.23 -1.58 -6.39
C TRP A 37 29.06 -1.97 -5.49
N LEU A 38 28.34 -3.05 -5.81
CA LEU A 38 27.26 -3.56 -4.97
C LEU A 38 27.79 -3.99 -3.60
N ALA A 39 28.94 -4.66 -3.53
CA ALA A 39 29.51 -5.18 -2.29
C ALA A 39 29.78 -4.07 -1.26
N GLU A 40 30.17 -2.88 -1.72
CA GLU A 40 30.44 -1.71 -0.88
C GLU A 40 29.18 -1.05 -0.30
N LYS A 41 28.00 -1.23 -0.92
CA LYS A 41 26.78 -0.54 -0.47
C LYS A 41 26.14 -1.23 0.76
N PRO A 42 25.53 -0.47 1.69
CA PRO A 42 24.84 -1.04 2.84
C PRO A 42 23.56 -1.78 2.43
N LYS A 43 23.21 -2.85 3.17
CA LYS A 43 21.96 -3.59 2.97
C LYS A 43 20.76 -2.66 3.15
N SER A 44 19.94 -2.55 2.11
CA SER A 44 18.82 -1.61 2.05
C SER A 44 17.91 -1.93 0.86
N SER A 45 16.71 -1.33 0.83
CA SER A 45 15.85 -1.40 -0.36
C SER A 45 16.51 -0.76 -1.60
N ALA A 46 17.35 0.26 -1.41
CA ALA A 46 18.15 0.83 -2.48
C ALA A 46 19.12 -0.19 -3.06
N LYS A 47 19.89 -0.90 -2.21
CA LYS A 47 20.79 -1.97 -2.67
C LYS A 47 20.02 -3.09 -3.39
N ASP A 48 18.87 -3.49 -2.86
CA ASP A 48 18.02 -4.51 -3.49
C ASP A 48 17.55 -4.09 -4.90
N PHE A 49 17.20 -2.81 -5.09
CA PHE A 49 16.89 -2.26 -6.40
C PHE A 49 18.07 -2.38 -7.37
N PHE A 50 19.28 -1.97 -6.95
CA PHE A 50 20.46 -2.11 -7.81
C PHE A 50 20.86 -3.57 -8.06
N ILE A 51 20.59 -4.50 -7.13
CA ILE A 51 20.74 -5.94 -7.39
C ILE A 51 19.76 -6.37 -8.48
N LEU A 52 18.50 -5.90 -8.47
CA LEU A 52 17.55 -6.20 -9.55
C LEU A 52 18.08 -5.71 -10.90
N GLN A 53 18.60 -4.48 -10.96
CA GLN A 53 19.17 -3.93 -12.20
C GLN A 53 20.41 -4.71 -12.66
N TYR A 54 21.27 -5.13 -11.73
CA TYR A 54 22.43 -5.98 -12.03
C TYR A 54 22.03 -7.34 -12.62
N LEU A 55 20.95 -7.94 -12.13
CA LEU A 55 20.41 -9.20 -12.65
C LEU A 55 19.84 -9.06 -14.08
N GLU A 56 19.52 -7.85 -14.56
CA GLU A 56 19.05 -7.67 -15.95
C GLU A 56 20.14 -7.93 -17.00
N ASN A 57 21.42 -7.88 -16.63
CA ASN A 57 22.54 -8.16 -17.54
C ASN A 57 22.47 -9.57 -18.13
N GLU A 58 22.31 -9.69 -19.45
CA GLU A 58 22.13 -10.96 -20.17
C GLU A 58 23.32 -11.91 -20.01
N ASP A 59 24.55 -11.39 -19.95
CA ASP A 59 25.79 -12.16 -19.88
C ASP A 59 26.19 -12.55 -18.45
N LEU A 60 25.34 -12.31 -17.46
CA LEU A 60 25.66 -12.53 -16.06
C LEU A 60 25.71 -14.04 -15.71
N SER A 61 26.87 -14.52 -15.25
CA SER A 61 27.03 -15.90 -14.79
C SER A 61 26.18 -16.20 -13.56
N TYR A 62 25.77 -17.46 -13.39
CA TYR A 62 25.02 -17.91 -12.21
C TYR A 62 25.75 -17.59 -10.91
N GLU A 63 27.07 -17.81 -10.86
CA GLU A 63 27.87 -17.57 -9.66
C GLU A 63 27.86 -16.08 -9.27
N ASN A 64 28.10 -15.18 -10.22
CA ASN A 64 28.11 -13.74 -9.95
C ASN A 64 26.71 -13.22 -9.60
N ALA A 65 25.68 -13.73 -10.26
CA ALA A 65 24.30 -13.43 -9.90
C ALA A 65 23.95 -13.92 -8.50
N LYS A 66 24.39 -15.13 -8.12
CA LYS A 66 24.11 -15.72 -6.81
C LYS A 66 24.77 -14.90 -5.71
N LYS A 67 26.04 -14.50 -5.90
CA LYS A 67 26.76 -13.63 -4.96
C LYS A 67 26.03 -12.29 -4.76
N ALA A 68 25.58 -11.65 -5.84
CA ALA A 68 24.79 -10.42 -5.77
C ALA A 68 23.44 -10.63 -5.06
N TYR A 69 22.70 -11.68 -5.43
CA TYR A 69 21.41 -12.04 -4.83
C TYR A 69 21.51 -12.31 -3.32
N ASP A 70 22.62 -12.88 -2.85
CA ASP A 70 22.84 -13.15 -1.42
C ASP A 70 23.14 -11.89 -0.60
N MET A 71 23.46 -10.76 -1.23
CA MET A 71 23.60 -9.48 -0.54
C MET A 71 22.27 -8.83 -0.15
N ARG A 72 21.14 -9.37 -0.62
CA ARG A 72 19.82 -8.77 -0.45
C ARG A 72 19.44 -8.51 1.01
N ASN A 73 18.57 -7.53 1.20
CA ASN A 73 18.06 -7.13 2.50
C ASN A 73 16.93 -8.06 3.00
N GLY A 74 17.30 -9.26 3.44
CA GLY A 74 16.35 -10.23 3.99
C GLY A 74 15.51 -10.93 2.93
N ARG A 75 14.22 -11.17 3.19
CA ARG A 75 13.31 -11.76 2.20
C ARG A 75 12.83 -10.68 1.26
N ASN A 76 13.01 -10.85 -0.04
CA ASN A 76 12.52 -9.92 -1.07
C ASN A 76 11.91 -10.72 -2.22
N ALA A 77 10.58 -10.70 -2.33
CA ALA A 77 9.86 -11.51 -3.31
C ALA A 77 10.15 -11.13 -4.77
N LEU A 78 10.48 -9.87 -5.03
CA LEU A 78 10.84 -9.40 -6.37
C LEU A 78 12.19 -9.95 -6.79
N LEU A 79 13.20 -9.86 -5.91
CA LEU A 79 14.52 -10.45 -6.14
C LEU A 79 14.45 -11.97 -6.25
N ASP A 80 13.71 -12.62 -5.35
CA ASP A 80 13.49 -14.06 -5.39
C ASP A 80 12.88 -14.48 -6.75
N LYS A 81 11.94 -13.69 -7.27
CA LYS A 81 11.32 -13.94 -8.58
C LYS A 81 12.30 -13.69 -9.72
N ALA A 82 12.98 -12.54 -9.73
CA ALA A 82 13.93 -12.18 -10.79
C ALA A 82 15.08 -13.18 -10.90
N PHE A 83 15.71 -13.53 -9.77
CA PHE A 83 16.80 -14.51 -9.72
C PHE A 83 16.34 -15.88 -10.22
N LYS A 84 15.19 -16.38 -9.76
CA LYS A 84 14.61 -17.65 -10.22
C LYS A 84 14.26 -17.62 -11.70
N GLN A 85 13.69 -16.52 -12.21
CA GLN A 85 13.34 -16.40 -13.63
C GLN A 85 14.58 -16.44 -14.52
N LYS A 86 15.69 -15.82 -14.08
CA LYS A 86 16.92 -15.77 -14.85
C LYS A 86 17.66 -17.11 -14.91
N PHE A 87 17.76 -17.82 -13.80
CA PHE A 87 18.54 -19.07 -13.69
C PHE A 87 17.67 -20.29 -13.41
N ASN A 88 16.51 -20.30 -14.05
CA ASN A 88 15.38 -21.18 -13.78
C ASN A 88 15.74 -22.66 -13.58
N GLU A 89 15.77 -23.09 -12.32
CA GLU A 89 15.18 -24.38 -11.94
C GLU A 89 13.97 -24.06 -11.06
N LYS A 90 12.77 -24.55 -11.42
CA LYS A 90 11.83 -25.05 -10.39
C LYS A 90 10.54 -25.74 -10.80
N ILE A 91 10.17 -25.84 -12.07
CA ILE A 91 9.06 -26.72 -12.45
C ILE A 91 9.41 -27.34 -13.79
N SER A 92 9.61 -28.66 -13.82
CA SER A 92 9.80 -29.38 -15.07
C SER A 92 8.56 -29.20 -15.97
N PRO A 93 8.67 -29.30 -17.30
CA PRO A 93 7.51 -29.24 -18.19
C PRO A 93 6.38 -30.18 -17.74
N GLU A 94 6.73 -31.35 -17.20
CA GLU A 94 5.81 -32.35 -16.67
C GLU A 94 5.07 -31.87 -15.41
N ASP A 95 5.79 -31.36 -14.40
CA ASP A 95 5.14 -30.83 -13.20
C ASP A 95 4.27 -29.60 -13.55
N ARG A 96 4.69 -28.77 -14.53
CA ARG A 96 3.93 -27.61 -15.01
C ARG A 96 2.65 -28.04 -15.71
N PHE A 97 2.71 -29.10 -16.50
CA PHE A 97 1.54 -29.74 -17.07
C PHE A 97 0.59 -30.16 -15.94
N CYS A 98 1.06 -30.89 -14.93
CA CYS A 98 0.21 -31.38 -13.84
C CYS A 98 -0.49 -30.26 -13.06
N TYR A 99 0.20 -29.16 -12.74
CA TYR A 99 -0.44 -28.02 -12.06
C TYR A 99 -1.56 -27.38 -12.89
N ASN A 100 -1.42 -27.36 -14.21
CA ASN A 100 -2.36 -26.71 -15.13
C ASN A 100 -3.37 -27.68 -15.77
N ALA A 101 -3.20 -28.99 -15.59
CA ALA A 101 -4.01 -30.03 -16.21
C ALA A 101 -5.50 -29.88 -15.85
N SER A 102 -6.36 -30.06 -16.85
CA SER A 102 -7.80 -30.20 -16.69
C SER A 102 -8.16 -31.44 -15.87
N ILE A 103 -9.41 -31.52 -15.41
CA ILE A 103 -9.89 -32.69 -14.64
C ILE A 103 -9.84 -33.97 -15.48
N LEU A 104 -10.13 -33.87 -16.78
CA LEU A 104 -10.04 -35.01 -17.70
C LEU A 104 -8.60 -35.48 -17.87
N GLU A 105 -7.65 -34.56 -18.01
CA GLU A 105 -6.22 -34.90 -18.10
C GLU A 105 -5.72 -35.54 -16.81
N LEU A 106 -6.11 -35.01 -15.64
CA LEU A 106 -5.75 -35.59 -14.35
C LEU A 106 -6.33 -37.01 -14.17
N LYS A 107 -7.54 -37.30 -14.67
CA LYS A 107 -8.12 -38.65 -14.62
C LYS A 107 -7.30 -39.69 -15.38
N ASN A 108 -6.59 -39.25 -16.42
CA ASN A 108 -5.74 -40.09 -17.25
C ASN A 108 -4.25 -40.06 -16.82
N SER A 109 -3.92 -39.41 -15.70
CA SER A 109 -2.56 -39.23 -15.22
C SER A 109 -2.24 -40.13 -14.03
N ASP A 110 -0.96 -40.23 -13.67
CA ASP A 110 -0.51 -40.99 -12.50
C ASP A 110 -0.82 -40.28 -11.16
N SER A 111 -0.61 -40.98 -10.05
CA SER A 111 -0.90 -40.46 -8.71
C SER A 111 -0.09 -39.23 -8.34
N ARG A 112 1.13 -39.09 -8.87
CA ARG A 112 1.99 -37.92 -8.65
C ARG A 112 1.40 -36.69 -9.34
N CYS A 113 1.03 -36.82 -10.60
CA CYS A 113 0.46 -35.73 -11.37
C CYS A 113 -0.90 -35.29 -10.79
N ILE A 114 -1.72 -36.24 -10.36
CA ILE A 114 -2.96 -35.97 -9.60
C ILE A 114 -2.64 -35.18 -8.32
N ALA A 115 -1.64 -35.62 -7.55
CA ALA A 115 -1.27 -34.95 -6.31
C ALA A 115 -0.81 -33.51 -6.53
N LEU A 116 -0.03 -33.24 -7.58
CA LEU A 116 0.40 -31.89 -7.95
C LEU A 116 -0.78 -31.03 -8.43
N GLY A 117 -1.62 -31.58 -9.32
CA GLY A 117 -2.77 -30.88 -9.87
C GLY A 117 -3.86 -30.56 -8.84
N LEU A 118 -3.93 -31.31 -7.75
CA LEU A 118 -4.88 -31.12 -6.64
C LEU A 118 -4.21 -30.67 -5.33
N ALA A 119 -2.92 -30.33 -5.35
CA ALA A 119 -2.20 -29.83 -4.18
C ALA A 119 -2.85 -28.55 -3.62
N SER A 120 -3.44 -27.74 -4.50
CA SER A 120 -4.33 -26.64 -4.09
C SER A 120 -5.72 -27.18 -3.82
N LEU A 121 -6.15 -27.13 -2.55
CA LEU A 121 -7.51 -27.55 -2.18
C LEU A 121 -8.59 -26.66 -2.79
N LYS A 122 -8.26 -25.46 -3.32
CA LYS A 122 -9.21 -24.60 -4.02
C LYS A 122 -9.82 -25.32 -5.20
N LYS A 123 -8.97 -25.82 -6.10
CA LYS A 123 -9.39 -26.59 -7.28
C LYS A 123 -10.10 -27.88 -6.87
N ALA A 124 -9.58 -28.59 -5.87
CA ALA A 124 -10.17 -29.83 -5.41
C ALA A 124 -11.58 -29.64 -4.81
N SER A 125 -11.79 -28.55 -4.09
CA SER A 125 -13.07 -28.25 -3.43
C SER A 125 -14.20 -27.88 -4.40
N ASP A 126 -13.86 -27.53 -5.64
CA ASP A 126 -14.85 -27.23 -6.69
C ASP A 126 -15.27 -28.48 -7.49
N LEU A 127 -14.65 -29.64 -7.22
CA LEU A 127 -14.94 -30.90 -7.92
C LEU A 127 -16.24 -31.56 -7.47
N SER A 128 -16.80 -32.38 -8.36
CA SER A 128 -17.91 -33.27 -8.01
C SER A 128 -17.46 -34.31 -6.99
N LYS A 129 -18.42 -34.86 -6.22
CA LYS A 129 -18.12 -35.94 -5.27
C LYS A 129 -17.57 -37.19 -5.97
N ASP A 130 -18.04 -37.47 -7.18
CA ASP A 130 -17.60 -38.62 -7.97
C ASP A 130 -16.15 -38.44 -8.44
N ASP A 131 -15.77 -37.23 -8.88
CA ASP A 131 -14.39 -36.92 -9.23
C ASP A 131 -13.46 -37.00 -8.02
N LEU A 132 -13.90 -36.47 -6.87
CA LEU A 132 -13.14 -36.58 -5.62
C LEU A 132 -12.96 -38.04 -5.21
N ALA A 133 -14.02 -38.85 -5.27
CA ALA A 133 -13.95 -40.27 -4.95
C ALA A 133 -12.96 -41.01 -5.86
N PHE A 134 -12.98 -40.69 -7.17
CA PHE A 134 -12.02 -41.22 -8.13
C PHE A 134 -10.58 -40.85 -7.74
N PHE A 135 -10.27 -39.57 -7.50
CA PHE A 135 -8.90 -39.14 -7.18
C PHE A 135 -8.43 -39.66 -5.81
N ILE A 136 -9.30 -39.69 -4.80
CA ILE A 136 -9.00 -40.27 -3.48
C ILE A 136 -8.53 -41.72 -3.60
N SER A 137 -9.14 -42.51 -4.51
CA SER A 137 -8.76 -43.91 -4.73
C SER A 137 -7.35 -44.09 -5.32
N LYS A 138 -6.76 -43.02 -5.87
CA LYS A 138 -5.43 -43.04 -6.52
C LYS A 138 -4.31 -42.41 -5.69
N LEU A 139 -4.61 -41.87 -4.51
CA LEU A 139 -3.67 -41.04 -3.73
C LEU A 139 -3.12 -41.73 -2.47
N ASP A 140 -3.02 -43.07 -2.45
CA ASP A 140 -2.46 -43.82 -1.32
C ASP A 140 -1.02 -43.40 -0.97
N THR A 141 -0.22 -43.06 -1.98
CA THR A 141 1.16 -42.55 -1.82
C THR A 141 1.23 -41.11 -1.30
N TYR A 142 0.09 -40.41 -1.19
CA TYR A 142 -0.01 -39.01 -0.75
C TYR A 142 -1.05 -38.87 0.39
N PRO A 143 -0.80 -39.51 1.56
CA PRO A 143 -1.81 -39.68 2.60
C PRO A 143 -2.36 -38.37 3.16
N THR A 144 -1.53 -37.33 3.29
CA THR A 144 -1.97 -36.01 3.77
C THR A 144 -2.98 -35.37 2.82
N LEU A 145 -2.68 -35.36 1.52
CA LEU A 145 -3.60 -34.84 0.50
C LEU A 145 -4.86 -35.71 0.44
N LYS A 146 -4.71 -37.03 0.40
CA LYS A 146 -5.84 -37.98 0.42
C LYS A 146 -6.78 -37.70 1.59
N ASN A 147 -6.25 -37.53 2.80
CA ASN A 147 -7.03 -37.22 4.00
C ASN A 147 -7.73 -35.87 3.91
N ASN A 148 -7.09 -34.85 3.32
CA ASN A 148 -7.72 -33.56 3.06
C ASN A 148 -8.87 -33.69 2.05
N LEU A 149 -8.69 -34.47 0.99
CA LEU A 149 -9.73 -34.73 -0.01
C LEU A 149 -10.92 -35.51 0.58
N ILE A 150 -10.66 -36.51 1.42
CA ILE A 150 -11.70 -37.24 2.18
C ILE A 150 -12.46 -36.30 3.11
N LEU A 151 -11.74 -35.38 3.75
CA LEU A 151 -12.34 -34.42 4.65
C LEU A 151 -13.28 -33.49 3.88
N ILE A 152 -12.84 -32.86 2.78
CA ILE A 152 -13.68 -31.95 1.97
C ILE A 152 -14.79 -32.67 1.17
N SER A 153 -14.70 -33.98 0.95
CA SER A 153 -15.81 -34.74 0.34
C SER A 153 -16.91 -35.12 1.35
N SER A 154 -16.67 -34.92 2.65
CA SER A 154 -17.60 -35.27 3.73
C SER A 154 -18.86 -34.39 3.75
N ASN A 155 -20.02 -35.02 3.91
CA ASN A 155 -21.31 -34.33 4.08
C ASN A 155 -21.34 -33.40 5.31
N ASP A 156 -20.70 -33.81 6.41
CA ASP A 156 -20.67 -33.06 7.67
C ASP A 156 -19.32 -32.37 7.95
N ILE A 157 -18.65 -31.88 6.91
CA ILE A 157 -17.32 -31.25 7.00
C ILE A 157 -17.24 -30.23 8.14
N TYR A 158 -18.20 -29.31 8.25
CA TYR A 158 -18.18 -28.27 9.27
C TYR A 158 -18.15 -28.86 10.68
N LYS A 159 -19.03 -29.83 10.98
CA LYS A 159 -19.08 -30.51 12.27
C LYS A 159 -17.78 -31.23 12.59
N LYS A 160 -17.15 -31.88 11.59
CA LYS A 160 -15.84 -32.52 11.75
C LYS A 160 -14.74 -31.52 12.08
N LEU A 161 -14.72 -30.35 11.43
CA LEU A 161 -13.69 -29.33 11.65
C LEU A 161 -13.82 -28.67 13.03
N ILE A 162 -15.04 -28.29 13.45
CA ILE A 162 -15.24 -27.62 14.77
C ILE A 162 -14.99 -28.55 15.96
N ASN A 163 -15.16 -29.86 15.77
CA ASN A 163 -14.83 -30.88 16.78
C ASN A 163 -13.34 -31.29 16.74
N GLY A 164 -12.60 -30.85 15.72
CA GLY A 164 -11.17 -31.08 15.56
C GLY A 164 -10.31 -29.96 16.16
N SER A 165 -9.11 -29.78 15.60
CA SER A 165 -8.21 -28.71 16.01
C SER A 165 -8.50 -27.38 15.29
N THR A 166 -8.21 -26.27 15.97
CA THR A 166 -8.28 -24.93 15.38
C THR A 166 -7.36 -24.79 14.17
N ASP A 167 -6.15 -25.38 14.22
CA ASP A 167 -5.21 -25.42 13.09
C ASP A 167 -5.88 -26.04 11.86
N LYS A 168 -6.56 -27.18 12.03
CA LYS A 168 -7.15 -27.88 10.89
C LYS A 168 -8.34 -27.13 10.30
N PHE A 169 -9.18 -26.53 11.16
CA PHE A 169 -10.26 -25.67 10.71
C PHE A 169 -9.73 -24.50 9.86
N LEU A 170 -8.70 -23.79 10.34
CA LEU A 170 -8.15 -22.63 9.65
C LEU A 170 -7.38 -22.99 8.38
N GLU A 171 -6.62 -24.10 8.39
CA GLU A 171 -5.98 -24.67 7.20
C GLU A 171 -7.02 -24.89 6.09
N ILE A 172 -8.07 -25.66 6.37
CA ILE A 172 -9.11 -25.95 5.38
C ILE A 172 -9.87 -24.67 4.99
N PHE A 173 -10.18 -23.79 5.93
CA PHE A 173 -10.89 -22.54 5.67
C PHE A 173 -10.15 -21.65 4.66
N PHE A 174 -8.82 -21.55 4.74
CA PHE A 174 -8.01 -20.74 3.82
C PHE A 174 -7.68 -21.43 2.50
N GLU A 175 -7.56 -22.76 2.50
CA GLU A 175 -7.10 -23.53 1.33
C GLU A 175 -8.22 -23.92 0.36
N VAL A 176 -9.50 -23.91 0.76
CA VAL A 176 -10.64 -24.20 -0.14
C VAL A 176 -11.08 -22.98 -0.96
N SER A 177 -11.88 -23.22 -2.01
CA SER A 177 -12.46 -22.17 -2.84
C SER A 177 -13.46 -21.32 -2.04
N ASP A 178 -13.70 -20.09 -2.51
CA ASP A 178 -14.68 -19.21 -1.90
C ASP A 178 -16.09 -19.81 -1.99
N ALA A 179 -16.45 -20.41 -3.13
CA ALA A 179 -17.74 -21.08 -3.33
C ALA A 179 -17.96 -22.22 -2.34
N TYR A 180 -16.93 -23.05 -2.13
CA TYR A 180 -16.98 -24.11 -1.13
C TYR A 180 -17.10 -23.55 0.29
N ARG A 181 -16.32 -22.51 0.61
CA ARG A 181 -16.38 -21.85 1.93
C ARG A 181 -17.78 -21.30 2.22
N TYR A 182 -18.41 -20.63 1.26
CA TYR A 182 -19.78 -20.11 1.41
C TYR A 182 -20.79 -21.22 1.64
N LYS A 183 -20.67 -22.32 0.89
CA LYS A 183 -21.65 -23.41 0.94
C LYS A 183 -21.54 -24.24 2.21
N TYR A 184 -20.33 -24.58 2.62
CA TYR A 184 -20.12 -25.60 3.65
C TYR A 184 -19.53 -25.06 4.96
N LEU A 185 -18.76 -23.96 4.92
CA LEU A 185 -18.03 -23.45 6.08
C LEU A 185 -18.63 -22.16 6.68
N ASN A 186 -19.46 -21.41 5.93
CA ASN A 186 -20.17 -20.23 6.42
C ASN A 186 -21.36 -20.61 7.31
N GLN A 187 -21.07 -21.21 8.47
CA GLN A 187 -22.04 -21.59 9.49
C GLN A 187 -21.80 -20.80 10.78
N SER A 188 -22.77 -20.84 11.69
CA SER A 188 -22.62 -20.23 13.01
C SER A 188 -21.54 -20.96 13.81
N ILE A 189 -20.59 -20.20 14.36
CA ILE A 189 -19.52 -20.73 15.22
C ILE A 189 -19.97 -20.60 16.67
N ASN A 190 -19.91 -21.70 17.43
CA ASN A 190 -20.25 -21.65 18.85
C ASN A 190 -19.20 -20.86 19.65
N PRO A 191 -19.58 -20.20 20.77
CA PRO A 191 -18.68 -19.32 21.52
C PRO A 191 -17.37 -20.01 21.98
N THR A 192 -17.43 -21.27 22.40
CA THR A 192 -16.27 -22.02 22.88
C THR A 192 -15.23 -22.21 21.78
N PHE A 193 -15.65 -22.62 20.58
CA PHE A 193 -14.73 -22.78 19.45
C PHE A 193 -14.26 -21.43 18.90
N LEU A 194 -15.14 -20.42 18.87
CA LEU A 194 -14.77 -19.07 18.45
C LEU A 194 -13.67 -18.47 19.34
N HIS A 195 -13.74 -18.70 20.65
CA HIS A 195 -12.68 -18.30 21.58
C HIS A 195 -11.34 -18.97 21.24
N LYS A 196 -11.34 -20.27 20.89
CA LYS A 196 -10.13 -20.97 20.43
C LYS A 196 -9.57 -20.37 19.14
N ILE A 197 -10.42 -19.98 18.19
CA ILE A 197 -10.00 -19.29 16.96
C ILE A 197 -9.38 -17.94 17.32
N ALA A 198 -9.98 -17.17 18.22
CA ALA A 198 -9.49 -15.86 18.64
C ALA A 198 -8.10 -15.89 19.28
N MET A 199 -7.74 -17.00 19.93
CA MET A 199 -6.41 -17.20 20.53
C MET A 199 -5.35 -17.67 19.54
N HIS A 200 -5.73 -18.01 18.30
CA HIS A 200 -4.83 -18.54 17.30
C HIS A 200 -4.01 -17.44 16.60
N LYS A 201 -2.78 -17.76 16.19
CA LYS A 201 -1.88 -16.82 15.47
C LYS A 201 -2.47 -16.27 14.18
N ASP A 202 -3.30 -17.07 13.50
CA ASP A 202 -3.95 -16.70 12.24
C ASP A 202 -5.32 -16.03 12.43
N PHE A 203 -5.69 -15.65 13.66
CA PHE A 203 -6.96 -15.01 13.93
C PHE A 203 -7.14 -13.71 13.14
N GLU A 204 -6.10 -12.89 13.02
CA GLU A 204 -6.19 -11.65 12.24
C GLU A 204 -6.49 -11.94 10.76
N LYS A 205 -5.81 -12.94 10.18
CA LYS A 205 -6.06 -13.37 8.80
C LYS A 205 -7.50 -13.86 8.65
N PHE A 206 -7.98 -14.67 9.59
CA PHE A 206 -9.35 -15.16 9.61
C PHE A 206 -10.36 -14.01 9.66
N LEU A 207 -10.16 -13.07 10.60
CA LEU A 207 -11.04 -11.93 10.81
C LEU A 207 -11.13 -11.05 9.55
N ARG A 208 -9.99 -10.73 8.93
CA ARG A 208 -9.95 -9.96 7.67
C ARG A 208 -10.68 -10.70 6.54
N THR A 209 -10.43 -12.00 6.37
CA THR A 209 -11.12 -12.81 5.34
C THR A 209 -12.64 -12.79 5.53
N VAL A 210 -13.10 -12.88 6.78
CA VAL A 210 -14.54 -12.90 7.11
C VAL A 210 -15.18 -11.52 6.93
N ILE A 211 -14.58 -10.46 7.45
CA ILE A 211 -15.20 -9.13 7.47
C ILE A 211 -15.33 -8.57 6.05
N TYR A 212 -14.29 -8.63 5.23
CA TYR A 212 -14.30 -8.02 3.90
C TYR A 212 -15.12 -8.81 2.85
N ASP A 213 -15.74 -9.92 3.25
CA ASP A 213 -16.57 -10.76 2.39
C ASP A 213 -18.02 -10.82 2.90
N LYS A 214 -18.90 -10.03 2.28
CA LYS A 214 -20.33 -9.96 2.62
C LYS A 214 -21.05 -11.33 2.55
N LYS A 215 -20.50 -12.33 1.86
CA LYS A 215 -21.09 -13.67 1.78
C LYS A 215 -20.80 -14.54 3.00
N LEU A 216 -19.89 -14.15 3.90
CA LEU A 216 -19.56 -14.86 5.15
C LEU A 216 -20.38 -14.38 6.36
N ASN A 217 -21.61 -13.95 6.12
CA ASN A 217 -22.51 -13.33 7.10
C ASN A 217 -22.83 -14.19 8.34
N ASN A 218 -22.85 -15.52 8.25
CA ASN A 218 -23.13 -16.38 9.41
C ASN A 218 -21.96 -16.40 10.39
N ILE A 219 -20.73 -16.40 9.85
CA ILE A 219 -19.52 -16.27 10.67
C ILE A 219 -19.42 -14.84 11.24
N GLN A 220 -19.72 -13.81 10.43
CA GLN A 220 -19.75 -12.42 10.90
C GLN A 220 -20.66 -12.23 12.12
N LYS A 221 -21.88 -12.78 12.09
CA LYS A 221 -22.81 -12.75 13.23
C LYS A 221 -22.27 -13.47 14.48
N SER A 222 -21.44 -14.51 14.28
CA SER A 222 -20.83 -15.22 15.40
C SER A 222 -19.77 -14.36 16.11
N LEU A 223 -19.05 -13.52 15.37
CA LEU A 223 -18.02 -12.62 15.91
C LEU A 223 -18.56 -11.56 16.85
N ASP A 224 -19.82 -11.13 16.70
CA ASP A 224 -20.45 -10.11 17.56
C ASP A 224 -20.54 -10.53 19.04
N ASN A 225 -20.48 -11.84 19.31
CA ASN A 225 -20.55 -12.43 20.65
C ASN A 225 -19.18 -12.84 21.19
N LEU A 226 -18.08 -12.48 20.52
CA LEU A 226 -16.74 -12.86 20.94
C LEU A 226 -16.42 -12.22 22.31
N LYS A 227 -16.28 -13.08 23.32
CA LYS A 227 -15.76 -12.74 24.64
C LYS A 227 -14.38 -13.36 24.80
N THR A 228 -13.42 -12.57 25.25
CA THR A 228 -12.06 -13.04 25.52
C THR A 228 -11.50 -12.38 26.76
N GLU A 229 -10.79 -13.16 27.58
CA GLU A 229 -10.06 -12.70 28.77
C GLU A 229 -8.72 -12.04 28.38
N ARG A 230 -8.20 -12.35 27.19
CA ARG A 230 -6.99 -11.72 26.65
C ARG A 230 -7.34 -10.44 25.90
N MET A 231 -6.57 -9.39 26.17
CA MET A 231 -6.64 -8.15 25.42
C MET A 231 -6.20 -8.37 23.96
N LEU A 232 -7.16 -8.25 23.03
CA LEU A 232 -6.87 -8.23 21.59
C LEU A 232 -6.13 -6.93 21.23
N THR A 233 -5.42 -6.94 20.10
CA THR A 233 -4.72 -5.73 19.62
C THR A 233 -5.71 -4.63 19.22
N THR A 234 -5.23 -3.38 19.20
CA THR A 234 -6.00 -2.19 18.77
C THR A 234 -6.75 -2.42 17.45
N ASN A 235 -6.05 -2.96 16.44
CA ASN A 235 -6.62 -3.20 15.12
C ASN A 235 -7.66 -4.34 15.11
N LEU A 236 -7.46 -5.40 15.90
CA LEU A 236 -8.44 -6.49 16.00
C LEU A 236 -9.74 -6.00 16.65
N GLN A 237 -9.63 -5.22 17.75
CA GLN A 237 -10.79 -4.58 18.39
C GLN A 237 -11.52 -3.68 17.38
N PHE A 238 -10.78 -2.86 16.65
CA PHE A 238 -11.36 -1.98 15.65
C PHE A 238 -12.11 -2.74 14.55
N LEU A 239 -11.50 -3.80 14.00
CA LEU A 239 -12.14 -4.65 12.99
C LEU A 239 -13.42 -5.32 13.51
N LEU A 240 -13.43 -5.81 14.76
CA LEU A 240 -14.64 -6.33 15.40
C LEU A 240 -15.73 -5.24 15.55
N GLY A 241 -15.34 -4.00 15.84
CA GLY A 241 -16.23 -2.85 15.81
C GLY A 241 -16.89 -2.65 14.44
N ILE A 242 -16.10 -2.70 13.37
CA ILE A 242 -16.60 -2.62 11.98
C ILE A 242 -17.52 -3.79 11.63
N ASN A 243 -17.18 -5.02 12.05
CA ASN A 243 -18.06 -6.18 11.90
C ASN A 243 -19.42 -5.96 12.58
N ALA A 244 -19.40 -5.47 13.83
CA ALA A 244 -20.60 -5.19 14.59
C ALA A 244 -21.44 -4.07 13.96
N VAL A 245 -20.82 -3.03 13.39
CA VAL A 245 -21.52 -2.01 12.58
C VAL A 245 -22.22 -2.65 11.37
N ASN A 246 -21.50 -3.48 10.60
CA ASN A 246 -22.06 -4.20 9.44
C ASN A 246 -23.28 -5.07 9.83
N ASN A 247 -23.26 -5.66 11.02
CA ASN A 247 -24.36 -6.49 11.55
C ASN A 247 -25.42 -5.70 12.33
N ARG A 248 -25.35 -4.36 12.38
CA ARG A 248 -26.24 -3.48 13.16
C ARG A 248 -26.28 -3.80 14.65
N LYS A 249 -25.15 -4.27 15.22
CA LYS A 249 -24.93 -4.50 16.66
C LYS A 249 -24.22 -3.31 17.28
N LEU A 250 -24.93 -2.18 17.38
CA LEU A 250 -24.33 -0.89 17.73
C LEU A 250 -23.71 -0.84 19.13
N ASP A 251 -24.31 -1.52 20.12
CA ASP A 251 -23.73 -1.59 21.48
C ASP A 251 -22.41 -2.36 21.50
N SER A 252 -22.36 -3.52 20.83
CA SER A 252 -21.12 -4.28 20.66
C SER A 252 -20.08 -3.47 19.90
N ALA A 253 -20.48 -2.77 18.83
CA ALA A 253 -19.59 -1.89 18.07
C ALA A 253 -18.98 -0.81 18.95
N LYS A 254 -19.80 -0.13 19.76
CA LYS A 254 -19.34 0.90 20.71
C LYS A 254 -18.33 0.32 21.70
N GLN A 255 -18.59 -0.85 22.26
CA GLN A 255 -17.66 -1.51 23.19
C GLN A 255 -16.32 -1.83 22.51
N PHE A 256 -16.35 -2.38 21.29
CA PHE A 256 -15.13 -2.72 20.56
C PHE A 256 -14.31 -1.47 20.18
N PHE A 257 -14.95 -0.38 19.75
CA PHE A 257 -14.25 0.87 19.48
C PHE A 257 -13.70 1.53 20.76
N GLN A 258 -14.42 1.46 21.88
CA GLN A 258 -13.92 1.92 23.18
C GLN A 258 -12.66 1.14 23.59
N ASN A 259 -12.73 -0.19 23.54
CA ASN A 259 -11.57 -1.05 23.81
C ASN A 259 -10.39 -0.73 22.88
N SER A 260 -10.66 -0.48 21.60
CA SER A 260 -9.62 -0.08 20.62
C SER A 260 -8.97 1.24 21.02
N TYR A 261 -9.77 2.25 21.39
CA TYR A 261 -9.31 3.56 21.83
C TYR A 261 -8.45 3.49 23.11
N ASP A 262 -8.92 2.76 24.12
CA ASP A 262 -8.27 2.68 25.44
C ASP A 262 -6.85 2.09 25.36
N ILE A 263 -6.64 1.18 24.40
CA ILE A 263 -5.38 0.44 24.26
C ILE A 263 -4.48 0.97 23.15
N ALA A 264 -4.98 1.87 22.30
CA ALA A 264 -4.22 2.43 21.18
C ALA A 264 -3.02 3.24 21.69
N LEU A 265 -1.84 2.95 21.13
CA LEU A 265 -0.61 3.68 21.42
C LEU A 265 -0.36 4.80 20.41
N LEU A 266 -0.74 4.59 19.16
CA LEU A 266 -0.60 5.55 18.07
C LEU A 266 -1.78 6.53 18.07
N ARG A 267 -1.49 7.81 17.83
CA ARG A 267 -2.51 8.86 17.83
C ARG A 267 -3.53 8.64 16.70
N GLY A 268 -3.10 8.29 15.50
CA GLY A 268 -4.02 7.98 14.39
C GLY A 268 -5.01 6.85 14.68
N ASP A 269 -4.60 5.82 15.44
CA ASP A 269 -5.51 4.74 15.85
C ASP A 269 -6.54 5.23 16.88
N LYS A 270 -6.12 6.11 17.82
CA LYS A 270 -7.04 6.76 18.76
C LYS A 270 -8.06 7.62 18.03
N ASP A 271 -7.60 8.45 17.11
CA ASP A 271 -8.44 9.37 16.34
C ASP A 271 -9.49 8.61 15.54
N ARG A 272 -9.08 7.53 14.88
CA ARG A 272 -9.97 6.62 14.14
C ARG A 272 -11.02 5.99 15.06
N ALA A 273 -10.64 5.46 16.22
CA ALA A 273 -11.57 4.85 17.17
C ALA A 273 -12.56 5.85 17.78
N ILE A 274 -12.08 7.03 18.22
CA ILE A 274 -12.93 8.12 18.74
C ILE A 274 -13.92 8.58 17.69
N PHE A 275 -13.50 8.71 16.44
CA PHE A 275 -14.39 9.11 15.35
C PHE A 275 -15.58 8.15 15.20
N TRP A 276 -15.34 6.83 15.29
CA TRP A 276 -16.41 5.84 15.26
C TRP A 276 -17.31 5.89 16.50
N LEU A 277 -16.75 6.17 17.69
CA LEU A 277 -17.55 6.42 18.90
C LEU A 277 -18.45 7.65 18.75
N TYR A 278 -17.96 8.72 18.12
CA TYR A 278 -18.76 9.87 17.73
C TYR A 278 -19.85 9.47 16.74
N LEU A 279 -19.52 8.75 15.66
CA LEU A 279 -20.50 8.35 14.66
C LEU A 279 -21.65 7.52 15.26
N LEU A 280 -21.36 6.63 16.21
CA LEU A 280 -22.34 5.76 16.88
C LEU A 280 -23.19 6.49 17.91
N SER A 281 -22.63 7.45 18.65
CA SER A 281 -23.32 8.09 19.78
C SER A 281 -23.86 9.48 19.49
N LYS A 282 -23.33 10.14 18.45
CA LYS A 282 -23.47 11.57 18.17
C LYS A 282 -23.12 12.49 19.36
N ASN A 283 -22.38 11.97 20.35
CA ASN A 283 -21.94 12.75 21.50
C ASN A 283 -20.76 13.65 21.12
N THR A 284 -20.94 14.98 21.25
CA THR A 284 -19.97 15.99 20.85
C THR A 284 -18.66 15.94 21.64
N ILE A 285 -18.64 15.35 22.84
CA ILE A 285 -17.41 15.18 23.64
C ILE A 285 -16.34 14.42 22.84
N TYR A 286 -16.74 13.40 22.06
CA TYR A 286 -15.81 12.68 21.20
C TYR A 286 -15.27 13.56 20.07
N LEU A 287 -16.09 14.45 19.53
CA LEU A 287 -15.68 15.41 18.50
C LEU A 287 -14.69 16.44 19.05
N GLU A 288 -14.96 16.96 20.24
CA GLU A 288 -14.07 17.88 20.96
C GLU A 288 -12.72 17.24 21.30
N GLU A 289 -12.72 15.98 21.75
CA GLU A 289 -11.49 15.24 22.02
C GLU A 289 -10.70 14.98 20.73
N LEU A 290 -11.38 14.59 19.65
CA LEU A 290 -10.76 14.36 18.35
C LEU A 290 -10.15 15.64 17.76
N ALA A 291 -10.79 16.80 17.98
CA ALA A 291 -10.28 18.08 17.52
C ALA A 291 -8.97 18.51 18.19
N LYS A 292 -8.64 18.00 19.39
CA LYS A 292 -7.36 18.24 20.07
C LYS A 292 -6.18 17.49 19.46
N SER A 293 -6.42 16.53 18.56
CA SER A 293 -5.33 15.78 17.93
C SER A 293 -4.44 16.70 17.08
N PHE A 294 -3.12 16.53 17.23
CA PHE A 294 -2.14 17.21 16.38
C PHE A 294 -1.91 16.49 15.05
N GLU A 295 -2.34 15.24 14.90
CA GLU A 295 -2.24 14.57 13.61
C GLU A 295 -3.24 15.21 12.63
N ALA A 296 -2.78 15.56 11.43
CA ALA A 296 -3.63 16.09 10.38
C ALA A 296 -4.19 14.94 9.52
N ASN A 297 -5.10 14.15 10.10
CA ASN A 297 -5.80 13.06 9.42
C ASN A 297 -7.25 13.45 9.12
N ILE A 298 -7.93 12.66 8.27
CA ILE A 298 -9.30 12.95 7.85
C ILE A 298 -10.30 13.09 9.01
N TYR A 299 -10.04 12.42 10.14
CA TYR A 299 -10.96 12.43 11.28
C TYR A 299 -10.78 13.68 12.12
N SER A 300 -9.54 14.00 12.49
CA SER A 300 -9.21 15.19 13.28
C SER A 300 -9.47 16.49 12.51
N LEU A 301 -9.19 16.51 11.21
CA LEU A 301 -9.48 17.65 10.33
C LEU A 301 -10.98 17.84 10.18
N TYR A 302 -11.75 16.75 10.04
CA TYR A 302 -13.20 16.83 9.96
C TYR A 302 -13.82 17.29 11.28
N ALA A 303 -13.31 16.82 12.41
CA ALA A 303 -13.74 17.29 13.73
C ALA A 303 -13.49 18.80 13.92
N LYS A 304 -12.30 19.26 13.51
CA LYS A 304 -11.96 20.68 13.51
C LYS A 304 -12.87 21.49 12.59
N GLU A 305 -13.18 21.00 11.38
CA GLU A 305 -14.13 21.65 10.46
C GLU A 305 -15.53 21.78 11.08
N LEU A 306 -16.07 20.70 11.65
CA LEU A 306 -17.40 20.70 12.29
C LEU A 306 -17.48 21.62 13.51
N LEU A 307 -16.37 21.83 14.22
CA LEU A 307 -16.27 22.73 15.37
C LEU A 307 -15.76 24.13 15.01
N ASN A 308 -15.55 24.41 13.71
CA ASN A 308 -14.98 25.67 13.22
C ASN A 308 -13.63 26.04 13.88
N ILE A 309 -12.76 25.04 14.08
CA ILE A 309 -11.41 25.18 14.62
C ILE A 309 -10.42 25.18 13.45
N THR A 310 -9.52 26.16 13.41
CA THR A 310 -8.42 26.18 12.43
C THR A 310 -7.23 25.38 12.98
N PRO A 311 -6.66 24.41 12.23
CA PRO A 311 -5.42 23.75 12.62
C PRO A 311 -4.25 24.76 12.72
N ASP A 312 -3.53 24.76 13.83
CA ASP A 312 -2.46 25.71 14.15
C ASP A 312 -1.04 25.14 13.93
N ASN A 313 -0.95 23.86 13.58
CA ASN A 313 0.32 23.12 13.48
C ASN A 313 0.69 22.72 12.04
N LEU A 314 0.02 23.30 11.04
CA LEU A 314 0.33 23.08 9.62
C LEU A 314 1.43 24.04 9.17
N VAL A 315 2.52 23.49 8.64
CA VAL A 315 3.68 24.27 8.17
C VAL A 315 3.82 24.14 6.66
N PHE A 316 3.64 25.23 5.94
CA PHE A 316 3.69 25.26 4.47
C PHE A 316 5.02 25.77 3.90
N LYS A 317 5.79 26.51 4.70
CA LYS A 317 7.09 27.09 4.31
C LYS A 317 8.09 26.85 5.43
N ILE A 318 9.34 26.60 5.06
CA ILE A 318 10.44 26.35 5.99
C ILE A 318 11.52 27.40 5.75
N ASP A 319 12.00 28.00 6.83
CA ASP A 319 13.14 28.91 6.77
C ASP A 319 14.43 28.12 6.57
N MET A 320 15.15 28.40 5.49
CA MET A 320 16.38 27.71 5.11
C MET A 320 17.57 28.66 5.06
N LYS A 321 18.74 28.21 5.51
CA LYS A 321 20.00 28.95 5.42
C LYS A 321 20.60 28.80 4.03
N ILE A 322 20.10 29.52 3.02
CA ILE A 322 20.49 29.29 1.63
C ILE A 322 21.99 29.53 1.39
N LYS A 323 22.72 28.47 1.05
CA LYS A 323 24.17 28.50 0.71
C LYS A 323 24.54 27.23 -0.09
N PRO A 324 25.67 27.25 -0.84
CA PRO A 324 26.17 26.05 -1.52
C PRO A 324 26.31 24.86 -0.56
N SER A 325 25.99 23.66 -1.05
CA SER A 325 26.09 22.41 -0.31
C SER A 325 26.64 21.35 -1.24
N SER A 326 27.42 20.42 -0.70
CA SER A 326 27.96 19.27 -1.41
C SER A 326 27.06 18.03 -1.30
N TYR A 327 25.92 18.14 -0.62
CA TYR A 327 25.00 17.01 -0.46
C TYR A 327 24.30 16.70 -1.79
N ASP A 328 24.38 15.44 -2.22
CA ASP A 328 23.71 14.97 -3.43
C ASP A 328 22.32 14.42 -3.09
N ILE A 329 21.27 15.07 -3.58
CA ILE A 329 19.88 14.70 -3.32
C ILE A 329 19.44 13.42 -4.06
N TYR A 330 20.23 12.95 -5.02
CA TYR A 330 19.94 11.76 -5.80
C TYR A 330 20.57 10.50 -5.18
N ASP A 331 21.55 10.63 -4.28
CA ASP A 331 22.17 9.49 -3.63
C ASP A 331 21.24 8.86 -2.55
N ALA A 332 20.69 7.70 -2.89
CA ALA A 332 19.83 6.93 -1.99
C ALA A 332 20.56 6.38 -0.76
N PHE A 333 21.87 6.16 -0.83
CA PHE A 333 22.67 5.65 0.28
C PHE A 333 23.05 6.77 1.25
N SER A 334 23.44 7.94 0.74
CA SER A 334 23.61 9.15 1.57
C SER A 334 22.30 9.51 2.30
N TRP A 335 21.15 9.40 1.62
CA TRP A 335 19.86 9.60 2.29
C TRP A 335 19.58 8.54 3.36
N LEU A 336 19.93 7.28 3.12
CA LEU A 336 19.81 6.22 4.13
C LEU A 336 20.59 6.57 5.40
N GLU A 337 21.82 7.05 5.28
CA GLU A 337 22.63 7.48 6.44
C GLU A 337 21.94 8.58 7.26
N VAL A 338 21.39 9.59 6.58
CA VAL A 338 20.62 10.67 7.22
C VAL A 338 19.40 10.11 7.96
N THR A 339 18.64 9.22 7.32
CA THR A 339 17.43 8.65 7.92
C THR A 339 17.72 7.71 9.08
N GLU A 340 18.85 6.99 9.08
CA GLU A 340 19.25 6.15 10.21
C GLU A 340 19.78 6.99 11.39
N ASP A 341 20.63 7.98 11.12
CA ASP A 341 21.20 8.86 12.15
C ASP A 341 20.09 9.67 12.86
N SER A 342 19.08 10.14 12.13
CA SER A 342 17.96 10.90 12.69
C SER A 342 16.92 10.08 13.46
N LYS A 343 17.00 8.74 13.50
CA LYS A 343 16.09 7.90 14.32
C LYS A 343 16.40 7.98 15.81
N LYS A 344 17.64 8.28 16.19
CA LYS A 344 18.12 8.23 17.58
C LYS A 344 18.65 9.60 17.99
N ASN A 345 18.15 10.10 19.12
CA ASN A 345 18.67 11.32 19.77
C ASN A 345 18.83 12.50 18.78
N LEU A 346 17.75 12.85 18.06
CA LEU A 346 17.71 14.04 17.23
C LEU A 346 17.57 15.28 18.13
N ASP A 347 18.69 15.72 18.68
CA ASP A 347 18.84 16.89 19.55
C ASP A 347 19.19 18.17 18.75
N ASP A 348 19.39 19.28 19.45
CA ASP A 348 19.69 20.58 18.85
C ASP A 348 20.99 20.56 18.02
N ALA A 349 22.00 19.79 18.45
CA ALA A 349 23.26 19.66 17.73
C ALA A 349 23.08 18.91 16.40
N LYS A 350 22.33 17.79 16.40
CA LYS A 350 21.99 17.10 15.15
C LYS A 350 21.08 17.94 14.26
N MET A 351 20.13 18.67 14.85
CA MET A 351 19.27 19.58 14.09
C MET A 351 20.11 20.68 13.42
N GLU A 352 21.07 21.27 14.12
CA GLU A 352 22.01 22.25 13.57
C GLU A 352 22.88 21.64 12.45
N LYS A 353 23.41 20.43 12.65
CA LYS A 353 24.14 19.67 11.61
C LYS A 353 23.33 19.57 10.33
N TYR A 354 22.07 19.12 10.40
CA TYR A 354 21.23 18.96 9.20
C TYR A 354 20.75 20.29 8.62
N SER A 355 20.46 21.29 9.45
CA SER A 355 20.15 22.64 8.98
C SER A 355 21.31 23.28 8.22
N ASN A 356 22.56 22.95 8.59
CA ASN A 356 23.76 23.39 7.89
C ASN A 356 24.10 22.54 6.65
N LEU A 357 23.57 21.32 6.54
CA LEU A 357 23.73 20.43 5.40
C LEU A 357 22.72 20.70 4.28
N PHE A 358 21.44 20.89 4.65
CA PHE A 358 20.32 21.08 3.73
C PHE A 358 20.05 22.55 3.47
N THR A 359 20.84 23.14 2.58
CA THR A 359 20.89 24.59 2.39
C THR A 359 20.58 25.07 0.98
N GLN A 360 20.03 24.22 0.14
CA GLN A 360 19.53 24.60 -1.19
C GLN A 360 18.02 24.36 -1.27
N LYS A 361 17.31 25.11 -2.12
CA LYS A 361 15.84 24.97 -2.29
C LYS A 361 15.43 23.53 -2.63
N SER A 362 16.24 22.81 -3.42
CA SER A 362 16.03 21.38 -3.74
C SER A 362 16.14 20.44 -2.53
N MET A 363 16.71 20.90 -1.42
CA MET A 363 16.88 20.14 -0.17
C MET A 363 15.78 20.43 0.86
N GLU A 364 14.81 21.30 0.55
CA GLU A 364 13.65 21.57 1.40
C GLU A 364 12.94 20.28 1.86
N PRO A 365 12.71 19.26 0.98
CA PRO A 365 12.15 17.97 1.40
C PRO A 365 12.93 17.27 2.51
N HIS A 366 14.26 17.32 2.44
CA HIS A 366 15.15 16.66 3.38
C HIS A 366 15.10 17.36 4.73
N LEU A 367 15.12 18.70 4.73
CA LEU A 367 15.01 19.48 5.96
C LEU A 367 13.62 19.32 6.61
N ALA A 368 12.55 19.33 5.82
CA ALA A 368 11.19 19.10 6.30
C ALA A 368 11.05 17.75 7.01
N PHE A 369 11.64 16.70 6.44
CA PHE A 369 11.64 15.36 7.05
C PHE A 369 12.35 15.33 8.41
N ILE A 370 13.50 15.99 8.52
CA ILE A 370 14.24 16.08 9.79
C ILE A 370 13.46 16.90 10.81
N LEU A 371 12.88 18.03 10.40
CA LEU A 371 12.06 18.87 11.26
C LEU A 371 10.80 18.15 11.76
N GLU A 372 10.18 17.32 10.94
CA GLU A 372 9.04 16.47 11.33
C GLU A 372 9.43 15.55 12.50
N ARG A 373 10.60 14.91 12.42
CA ARG A 373 11.13 14.06 13.51
C ARG A 373 11.56 14.85 14.74
N TYR A 374 12.26 15.97 14.56
CA TYR A 374 12.74 16.82 15.66
C TYR A 374 11.58 17.34 16.50
N ASN A 375 10.49 17.76 15.85
CA ASN A 375 9.27 18.20 16.52
C ASN A 375 8.37 17.05 16.98
N ARG A 376 8.86 15.80 16.97
CA ARG A 376 8.12 14.58 17.35
C ARG A 376 6.76 14.48 16.65
N PHE A 377 6.72 14.83 15.36
CA PHE A 377 5.54 14.82 14.50
C PHE A 377 4.40 15.75 14.96
N LYS A 378 4.63 16.68 15.90
CA LYS A 378 3.60 17.64 16.32
C LYS A 378 3.35 18.71 15.28
N ASN A 379 4.38 19.14 14.56
CA ASN A 379 4.25 20.02 13.40
C ASN A 379 4.10 19.17 12.14
N GLN A 380 3.16 19.55 11.28
CA GLN A 380 2.80 18.79 10.08
C GLN A 380 3.23 19.59 8.84
N TYR A 381 4.26 19.11 8.15
CA TYR A 381 4.86 19.84 7.03
C TYR A 381 4.16 19.52 5.69
N PHE A 382 3.61 20.54 5.06
CA PHE A 382 2.93 20.54 3.75
C PHE A 382 3.66 21.49 2.78
N ILE A 383 4.97 21.30 2.67
CA ILE A 383 5.84 22.06 1.76
C ILE A 383 5.44 21.86 0.29
N THR A 384 5.81 22.82 -0.55
CA THR A 384 5.55 22.80 -1.99
C THR A 384 6.86 22.86 -2.78
N PRO A 385 7.76 21.87 -2.65
CA PRO A 385 9.03 21.90 -3.38
C PRO A 385 8.78 21.78 -4.90
N TYR A 386 9.77 22.17 -5.69
CA TYR A 386 9.74 22.07 -7.16
C TYR A 386 8.56 22.79 -7.85
N GLU A 387 8.04 23.88 -7.26
CA GLU A 387 6.90 24.66 -7.83
C GLU A 387 7.10 25.02 -9.31
N ASP A 388 8.33 25.35 -9.68
CA ASP A 388 8.70 25.76 -11.04
C ASP A 388 8.39 24.68 -12.07
N LEU A 389 8.56 23.40 -11.71
CA LEU A 389 8.24 22.24 -12.57
C LEU A 389 6.73 22.03 -12.72
N LEU A 390 5.95 22.58 -11.79
CA LEU A 390 4.52 22.39 -11.74
C LEU A 390 3.74 23.51 -12.43
N ASN A 391 4.39 24.63 -12.79
CA ASN A 391 3.74 25.85 -13.30
C ASN A 391 2.72 25.61 -14.41
N ASN A 392 3.00 24.69 -15.34
CA ASN A 392 2.17 24.40 -16.51
C ASN A 392 0.97 23.46 -16.24
N TYR A 393 0.83 22.92 -15.03
CA TYR A 393 -0.32 22.08 -14.68
C TYR A 393 -1.47 22.89 -14.09
N GLY A 394 -2.70 22.50 -14.41
CA GLY A 394 -3.89 23.07 -13.78
C GLY A 394 -3.91 22.83 -12.26
N ILE A 395 -4.56 23.73 -11.52
CA ILE A 395 -4.53 23.75 -10.05
C ILE A 395 -4.92 22.41 -9.40
N TYR A 396 -5.97 21.75 -9.91
CA TYR A 396 -6.40 20.45 -9.40
C TYR A 396 -5.31 19.37 -9.53
N LYS A 397 -4.61 19.33 -10.67
CA LYS A 397 -3.52 18.37 -10.89
C LYS A 397 -2.30 18.70 -10.02
N LYS A 398 -1.98 19.99 -9.81
CA LYS A 398 -0.93 20.41 -8.86
C LYS A 398 -1.23 19.89 -7.46
N VAL A 399 -2.47 20.08 -6.98
CA VAL A 399 -2.91 19.60 -5.66
C VAL A 399 -2.78 18.08 -5.57
N LEU A 400 -3.22 17.32 -6.58
CA LEU A 400 -3.06 15.85 -6.61
C LEU A 400 -1.59 15.43 -6.54
N ILE A 401 -0.72 16.04 -7.35
CA ILE A 401 0.71 15.72 -7.36
C ILE A 401 1.33 15.98 -5.98
N TYR A 402 1.07 17.14 -5.37
CA TYR A 402 1.58 17.43 -4.01
C TYR A 402 1.04 16.45 -2.96
N SER A 403 -0.24 16.08 -3.06
CA SER A 403 -0.91 15.18 -2.12
C SER A 403 -0.34 13.76 -2.16
N ILE A 404 -0.08 13.27 -3.38
CA ILE A 404 0.49 11.95 -3.64
C ILE A 404 1.98 11.96 -3.30
N ALA A 405 2.77 12.90 -3.82
CA ALA A 405 4.21 12.96 -3.56
C ALA A 405 4.56 13.09 -2.06
N LYS A 406 3.77 13.87 -1.30
CA LYS A 406 3.91 13.91 0.16
C LYS A 406 3.74 12.52 0.77
N GLN A 407 2.72 11.78 0.34
CA GLN A 407 2.43 10.46 0.90
C GLN A 407 3.43 9.39 0.44
N GLU A 408 3.85 9.44 -0.82
CA GLU A 408 4.73 8.46 -1.45
C GLU A 408 6.16 8.55 -0.95
N SER A 409 6.73 9.75 -0.92
CA SER A 409 8.18 9.93 -0.75
C SER A 409 8.56 11.04 0.21
N ARG A 410 7.59 11.85 0.68
CA ARG A 410 7.87 13.16 1.31
C ARG A 410 8.71 14.07 0.38
N PHE A 411 8.53 13.93 -0.93
CA PHE A 411 9.25 14.66 -1.97
C PHE A 411 10.76 14.36 -2.06
N ILE A 412 11.23 13.26 -1.47
CA ILE A 412 12.64 12.85 -1.54
C ILE A 412 12.93 12.22 -2.92
N PRO A 413 13.81 12.81 -3.76
CA PRO A 413 14.09 12.31 -5.10
C PRO A 413 14.70 10.91 -5.10
N SER A 414 15.65 10.64 -4.20
CA SER A 414 16.34 9.35 -4.08
C SER A 414 15.53 8.23 -3.42
N SER A 415 14.23 8.41 -3.22
CA SER A 415 13.39 7.43 -2.52
C SER A 415 13.16 6.16 -3.35
N ILE A 416 13.42 5.00 -2.75
CA ILE A 416 13.23 3.68 -3.34
C ILE A 416 12.44 2.81 -2.36
N SER A 417 11.24 2.38 -2.75
CA SER A 417 10.44 1.47 -1.92
C SER A 417 11.01 0.05 -1.89
N PHE A 418 10.53 -0.76 -0.95
CA PHE A 418 10.81 -2.19 -0.92
C PHE A 418 10.39 -2.93 -2.20
N SER A 419 9.35 -2.44 -2.88
CA SER A 419 8.87 -2.96 -4.16
C SER A 419 9.56 -2.31 -5.38
N SER A 420 10.62 -1.52 -5.15
CA SER A 420 11.40 -0.83 -6.19
C SER A 420 10.65 0.28 -6.94
N ALA A 421 9.55 0.80 -6.41
CA ALA A 421 9.02 2.12 -6.82
C ALA A 421 10.04 3.23 -6.54
N MET A 422 10.19 4.21 -7.44
CA MET A 422 11.26 5.21 -7.38
C MET A 422 10.76 6.65 -7.49
N GLY A 423 11.56 7.57 -6.94
CA GLY A 423 11.37 9.00 -7.15
C GLY A 423 10.33 9.60 -6.22
N ILE A 424 10.08 10.90 -6.42
CA ILE A 424 9.15 11.66 -5.59
C ILE A 424 7.68 11.18 -5.70
N MET A 425 7.33 10.52 -6.80
CA MET A 425 6.01 9.98 -7.10
C MET A 425 5.93 8.45 -6.97
N GLN A 426 7.04 7.77 -6.62
CA GLN A 426 7.10 6.32 -6.45
C GLN A 426 6.50 5.55 -7.65
N ILE A 427 7.01 5.81 -8.84
CA ILE A 427 6.61 5.08 -10.05
C ILE A 427 7.34 3.74 -10.11
N MET A 428 6.59 2.66 -10.37
CA MET A 428 7.15 1.32 -10.51
C MET A 428 7.93 1.16 -11.83
N PRO A 429 9.03 0.38 -11.89
CA PRO A 429 9.86 0.20 -13.09
C PRO A 429 9.08 -0.24 -14.34
N PHE A 430 8.13 -1.18 -14.18
CA PHE A 430 7.31 -1.64 -15.31
C PHE A 430 6.39 -0.54 -15.85
N LEU A 431 5.91 0.34 -14.96
CA LEU A 431 5.01 1.45 -15.32
C LEU A 431 5.80 2.59 -15.98
N SER A 432 6.97 2.96 -15.44
CA SER A 432 7.82 3.97 -16.07
C SER A 432 8.28 3.54 -17.46
N LYS A 433 8.60 2.26 -17.66
CA LYS A 433 8.95 1.71 -18.98
C LYS A 433 7.78 1.77 -19.98
N ASP A 434 6.58 1.39 -19.54
CA ASP A 434 5.36 1.45 -20.36
C ASP A 434 5.01 2.91 -20.73
N ILE A 435 5.11 3.84 -19.78
CA ILE A 435 4.86 5.27 -20.02
C ILE A 435 5.91 5.85 -20.98
N ALA A 436 7.19 5.57 -20.79
CA ALA A 436 8.25 6.02 -21.69
C ALA A 436 7.98 5.59 -23.13
N SER A 437 7.62 4.31 -23.33
CA SER A 437 7.24 3.79 -24.64
C SER A 437 6.02 4.49 -25.26
N LYS A 438 5.02 4.87 -24.45
CA LYS A 438 3.83 5.60 -24.92
C LYS A 438 4.12 7.06 -25.25
N LEU A 439 5.09 7.67 -24.58
CA LEU A 439 5.54 9.03 -24.85
C LEU A 439 6.58 9.11 -25.98
N GLY A 440 7.20 7.98 -26.36
CA GLY A 440 8.31 7.95 -27.30
C GLY A 440 9.62 8.46 -26.69
N ASP A 441 9.74 8.41 -25.36
CA ASP A 441 10.92 8.83 -24.61
C ASP A 441 11.99 7.71 -24.59
N ASP A 442 13.26 8.08 -24.72
CA ASP A 442 14.38 7.17 -24.45
C ASP A 442 14.35 6.76 -22.97
N TYR A 443 14.27 5.45 -22.72
CA TYR A 443 14.07 4.95 -21.37
C TYR A 443 15.38 4.67 -20.64
N ASN A 444 15.63 5.44 -19.58
CA ASN A 444 16.58 5.11 -18.52
C ASN A 444 15.83 5.04 -17.18
N ILE A 445 15.99 3.93 -16.47
CA ILE A 445 15.37 3.72 -15.15
C ILE A 445 15.80 4.78 -14.14
N TYR A 446 17.06 5.22 -14.18
CA TYR A 446 17.61 6.16 -13.20
C TYR A 446 17.07 7.59 -13.35
N ASP A 447 16.52 7.93 -14.52
CA ASP A 447 15.87 9.23 -14.71
C ASP A 447 14.63 9.40 -13.81
N GLN A 448 14.09 8.32 -13.25
CA GLN A 448 13.03 8.40 -12.24
C GLN A 448 13.47 9.06 -10.93
N PHE A 449 14.77 9.21 -10.66
CA PHE A 449 15.26 10.02 -9.56
C PHE A 449 15.17 11.53 -9.85
N LEU A 450 15.05 11.94 -11.11
CA LEU A 450 14.88 13.35 -11.48
C LEU A 450 13.41 13.78 -11.25
N PRO A 451 13.13 14.77 -10.39
CA PRO A 451 11.78 15.23 -10.11
C PRO A 451 10.99 15.60 -11.38
N GLU A 452 11.62 16.23 -12.36
CA GLU A 452 10.99 16.62 -13.63
C GLU A 452 10.44 15.40 -14.39
N LYS A 453 11.29 14.40 -14.65
CA LYS A 453 10.89 13.18 -15.38
C LYS A 453 9.87 12.37 -14.60
N ASN A 454 10.05 12.25 -13.27
CA ASN A 454 9.15 11.48 -12.42
C ASN A 454 7.76 12.15 -12.30
N ILE A 455 7.70 13.49 -12.23
CA ILE A 455 6.44 14.27 -12.30
C ILE A 455 5.80 14.12 -13.68
N GLN A 456 6.58 14.19 -14.77
CA GLN A 456 6.07 14.02 -16.13
C GLN A 456 5.34 12.67 -16.27
N TYR A 457 5.97 11.58 -15.83
CA TYR A 457 5.38 10.24 -15.93
C TYR A 457 4.19 10.07 -14.99
N ALA A 458 4.28 10.58 -13.76
CA ALA A 458 3.15 10.54 -12.84
C ALA A 458 1.96 11.37 -13.35
N SER A 459 2.19 12.54 -13.96
CA SER A 459 1.13 13.34 -14.58
C SER A 459 0.42 12.56 -15.68
N PHE A 460 1.18 11.92 -16.58
CA PHE A 460 0.61 11.07 -17.63
C PHE A 460 -0.25 9.94 -17.05
N HIS A 461 0.23 9.29 -15.98
CA HIS A 461 -0.55 8.26 -15.30
C HIS A 461 -1.83 8.84 -14.65
N LEU A 462 -1.70 9.98 -13.97
CA LEU A 462 -2.81 10.65 -13.29
C LEU A 462 -3.90 11.11 -14.26
N ASP A 463 -3.59 11.52 -15.49
CA ASP A 463 -4.61 11.85 -16.49
C ASP A 463 -5.59 10.70 -16.73
N SER A 464 -5.06 9.47 -16.81
CA SER A 464 -5.87 8.28 -16.95
C SER A 464 -6.73 8.01 -15.71
N LEU A 465 -6.18 8.20 -14.50
CA LEU A 465 -6.91 7.97 -13.26
C LEU A 465 -7.99 9.03 -13.01
N ILE A 466 -7.69 10.30 -13.27
CA ILE A 466 -8.63 11.42 -13.15
C ILE A 466 -9.86 11.15 -14.02
N LYS A 467 -9.65 10.69 -15.25
CA LYS A 467 -10.74 10.31 -16.16
C LYS A 467 -11.51 9.07 -15.70
N GLN A 468 -10.83 8.04 -15.21
CA GLN A 468 -11.48 6.79 -14.79
C GLN A 468 -12.30 6.89 -13.52
N PHE A 469 -11.99 7.86 -12.66
CA PHE A 469 -12.59 8.02 -11.33
C PHE A 469 -13.22 9.40 -11.13
N ASP A 470 -13.62 10.07 -12.22
CA ASP A 470 -14.39 11.33 -12.22
C ASP A 470 -13.85 12.42 -11.30
N SER A 471 -12.52 12.60 -11.30
CA SER A 471 -11.83 13.57 -10.41
C SER A 471 -12.11 13.37 -8.91
N ASN A 472 -12.48 12.16 -8.47
CA ASN A 472 -12.63 11.83 -7.05
C ASN A 472 -11.25 11.57 -6.42
N PRO A 473 -10.75 12.44 -5.52
CA PRO A 473 -9.38 12.34 -5.01
C PRO A 473 -9.13 11.07 -4.20
N LEU A 474 -10.16 10.55 -3.50
CA LEU A 474 -10.03 9.32 -2.72
C LEU A 474 -9.90 8.10 -3.63
N PHE A 475 -10.72 7.99 -4.66
CA PHE A 475 -10.70 6.86 -5.59
C PHE A 475 -9.46 6.87 -6.47
N ILE A 476 -9.01 8.05 -6.90
CA ILE A 476 -7.72 8.23 -7.58
C ILE A 476 -6.58 7.74 -6.68
N ALA A 477 -6.58 8.10 -5.39
CA ALA A 477 -5.55 7.63 -4.46
C ALA A 477 -5.58 6.09 -4.29
N TYR A 478 -6.76 5.48 -4.18
CA TYR A 478 -6.87 4.03 -4.16
C TYR A 478 -6.33 3.37 -5.43
N ALA A 479 -6.61 3.97 -6.59
CA ALA A 479 -6.16 3.47 -7.88
C ALA A 479 -4.67 3.65 -8.12
N TYR A 480 -4.08 4.75 -7.62
CA TYR A 480 -2.65 5.02 -7.72
C TYR A 480 -1.83 3.99 -6.93
N ASN A 481 -2.22 3.72 -5.68
CA ASN A 481 -1.52 2.75 -4.83
C ASN A 481 -1.88 1.28 -5.16
N GLY A 482 -3.17 0.95 -5.21
CA GLY A 482 -3.64 -0.43 -5.38
C GLY A 482 -3.83 -0.89 -6.82
N GLY A 483 -3.73 0.03 -7.78
CA GLY A 483 -4.03 -0.18 -9.19
C GLY A 483 -5.51 0.07 -9.52
N ALA A 484 -5.78 0.65 -10.70
CA ALA A 484 -7.13 1.00 -11.15
C ALA A 484 -8.09 -0.20 -11.27
N GLY A 485 -7.58 -1.39 -11.62
CA GLY A 485 -8.39 -2.61 -11.66
C GLY A 485 -8.89 -3.03 -10.28
N TYR A 486 -8.01 -2.98 -9.27
CA TYR A 486 -8.35 -3.27 -7.89
C TYR A 486 -9.37 -2.25 -7.35
N ALA A 487 -9.10 -0.96 -7.49
CA ALA A 487 -10.00 0.10 -7.00
C ALA A 487 -11.41 -0.05 -7.60
N ARG A 488 -11.53 -0.26 -8.92
CA ARG A 488 -12.81 -0.54 -9.57
C ARG A 488 -13.51 -1.78 -9.03
N SER A 489 -12.77 -2.87 -8.79
CA SER A 489 -13.35 -4.09 -8.20
C SER A 489 -13.97 -3.85 -6.82
N GLN A 490 -13.40 -2.94 -6.01
CA GLN A 490 -13.94 -2.60 -4.70
C GLN A 490 -15.25 -1.80 -4.84
N LEU A 491 -15.30 -0.82 -5.75
CA LEU A 491 -16.53 -0.07 -6.05
C LEU A 491 -17.64 -1.00 -6.59
N GLN A 492 -17.29 -1.93 -7.49
CA GLN A 492 -18.21 -2.93 -8.04
C GLN A 492 -18.77 -3.90 -6.99
N LYS A 493 -18.08 -4.12 -5.86
CA LYS A 493 -18.59 -4.86 -4.69
C LYS A 493 -19.63 -4.07 -3.88
N GLY A 494 -19.98 -2.87 -4.32
CA GLY A 494 -20.97 -1.99 -3.71
C GLY A 494 -20.41 -1.18 -2.54
N LEU A 495 -19.10 -0.94 -2.49
CA LEU A 495 -18.56 0.10 -1.60
C LEU A 495 -18.93 1.48 -2.17
N PHE A 496 -19.26 2.41 -1.28
CA PHE A 496 -19.68 3.78 -1.58
C PHE A 496 -20.97 3.89 -2.40
N LYS A 497 -21.82 2.85 -2.40
CA LYS A 497 -23.06 2.82 -3.19
C LYS A 497 -24.29 3.17 -2.38
N ASP A 498 -24.43 2.58 -1.19
CA ASP A 498 -25.65 2.69 -0.39
C ASP A 498 -25.56 3.89 0.55
N LYS A 499 -26.66 4.65 0.69
CA LYS A 499 -26.77 5.67 1.73
C LYS A 499 -27.06 4.98 3.06
N SER A 500 -26.19 5.19 4.06
CA SER A 500 -26.43 4.80 5.45
C SER A 500 -25.83 5.83 6.40
N GLU A 501 -26.21 5.76 7.68
CA GLU A 501 -25.72 6.68 8.72
C GLU A 501 -24.19 6.63 8.95
N PHE A 502 -23.54 5.56 8.49
CA PHE A 502 -22.09 5.36 8.60
C PHE A 502 -21.35 5.54 7.27
N GLU A 503 -22.05 5.77 6.16
CA GLU A 503 -21.41 6.01 4.87
C GLU A 503 -21.03 7.49 4.71
N PRO A 504 -19.89 7.81 4.08
CA PRO A 504 -18.97 6.92 3.34
C PRO A 504 -17.91 6.20 4.21
N PHE A 505 -17.90 6.46 5.53
CA PHE A 505 -16.82 6.02 6.42
C PHE A 505 -16.74 4.50 6.52
N LEU A 506 -17.88 3.81 6.54
CA LEU A 506 -17.92 2.36 6.52
C LEU A 506 -17.24 1.80 5.27
N SER A 507 -17.58 2.30 4.09
CA SER A 507 -16.94 1.87 2.85
C SER A 507 -15.43 2.17 2.81
N MET A 508 -15.00 3.29 3.38
CA MET A 508 -13.57 3.58 3.57
C MET A 508 -12.89 2.52 4.45
N GLU A 509 -13.58 1.99 5.47
CA GLU A 509 -13.04 0.92 6.31
C GLU A 509 -13.06 -0.46 5.66
N MET A 510 -13.90 -0.65 4.64
CA MET A 510 -14.13 -1.92 3.95
C MET A 510 -13.27 -2.14 2.70
N ILE A 511 -12.41 -1.18 2.32
CA ILE A 511 -11.37 -1.41 1.31
C ILE A 511 -10.46 -2.54 1.79
N SER A 512 -10.43 -3.66 1.05
CA SER A 512 -9.87 -4.92 1.54
C SER A 512 -8.36 -4.93 1.74
N TYR A 513 -7.61 -4.14 0.97
CA TYR A 513 -6.16 -4.00 1.08
C TYR A 513 -5.82 -2.92 2.08
N ASN A 514 -5.17 -3.33 3.18
CA ASN A 514 -4.84 -2.44 4.29
C ASN A 514 -4.00 -1.24 3.85
N GLU A 515 -2.99 -1.48 3.02
CA GLU A 515 -2.11 -0.43 2.50
C GLU A 515 -2.90 0.60 1.71
N THR A 516 -3.67 0.16 0.71
CA THR A 516 -4.49 1.04 -0.13
C THR A 516 -5.54 1.81 0.66
N ARG A 517 -6.16 1.16 1.66
CA ARG A 517 -7.12 1.80 2.54
C ARG A 517 -6.50 2.97 3.32
N GLU A 518 -5.39 2.72 4.01
CA GLU A 518 -4.73 3.75 4.81
C GLU A 518 -4.09 4.83 3.92
N TYR A 519 -3.57 4.43 2.76
CA TYR A 519 -3.02 5.35 1.75
C TYR A 519 -4.09 6.35 1.28
N GLY A 520 -5.27 5.89 0.87
CA GLY A 520 -6.31 6.78 0.36
C GLY A 520 -6.78 7.80 1.41
N LYS A 521 -6.88 7.40 2.68
CA LYS A 521 -7.21 8.32 3.78
C LYS A 521 -6.15 9.40 3.96
N LYS A 522 -4.86 9.04 3.92
CA LYS A 522 -3.76 9.99 4.05
C LYS A 522 -3.69 10.95 2.86
N VAL A 523 -3.83 10.44 1.64
CA VAL A 523 -3.86 11.29 0.44
C VAL A 523 -5.08 12.20 0.43
N LEU A 524 -6.24 11.76 0.92
CA LEU A 524 -7.42 12.62 1.02
C LEU A 524 -7.22 13.77 2.01
N ALA A 525 -6.61 13.51 3.17
CA ALA A 525 -6.23 14.56 4.12
C ALA A 525 -5.21 15.54 3.49
N ASN A 526 -4.21 15.02 2.78
CA ASN A 526 -3.25 15.86 2.06
C ASN A 526 -3.93 16.71 0.99
N PHE A 527 -4.86 16.13 0.23
CA PHE A 527 -5.62 16.81 -0.82
C PHE A 527 -6.46 17.96 -0.28
N TYR A 528 -7.16 17.73 0.82
CA TYR A 528 -7.91 18.78 1.53
C TYR A 528 -7.00 19.94 1.94
N ILE A 529 -5.85 19.65 2.54
CA ILE A 529 -4.92 20.68 3.02
C ILE A 529 -4.26 21.44 1.86
N TYR A 530 -3.73 20.73 0.86
CA TYR A 530 -3.10 21.38 -0.29
C TYR A 530 -4.10 22.15 -1.14
N ASN A 531 -5.34 21.68 -1.33
CA ASN A 531 -6.35 22.47 -2.04
C ASN A 531 -6.62 23.78 -1.30
N ASN A 532 -6.85 23.73 0.00
CA ASN A 532 -7.22 24.93 0.76
C ASN A 532 -6.05 25.91 0.94
N TYR A 533 -4.81 25.45 0.76
CA TYR A 533 -3.61 26.28 0.70
C TYR A 533 -3.36 26.86 -0.69
N LEU A 534 -3.35 26.03 -1.74
CA LEU A 534 -2.96 26.42 -3.11
C LEU A 534 -4.12 27.03 -3.93
N ASN A 535 -5.36 26.75 -3.56
CA ASN A 535 -6.59 27.17 -4.23
C ASN A 535 -7.51 27.88 -3.23
N SER A 536 -6.96 28.87 -2.52
CA SER A 536 -7.61 29.55 -1.40
C SER A 536 -8.90 30.30 -1.76
N GLU A 537 -9.10 30.61 -3.04
CA GLU A 537 -10.34 31.18 -3.59
C GLU A 537 -11.46 30.14 -3.76
N ASN A 538 -11.10 28.85 -3.93
CA ASN A 538 -12.04 27.74 -4.09
C ASN A 538 -11.76 26.67 -3.02
N LYS A 539 -11.87 27.07 -1.76
CA LYS A 539 -11.74 26.14 -0.63
C LYS A 539 -12.81 25.05 -0.70
N ILE A 540 -12.42 23.84 -0.34
CA ILE A 540 -13.31 22.69 -0.21
C ILE A 540 -13.48 22.34 1.27
N SER A 541 -14.61 21.72 1.60
CA SER A 541 -14.86 21.15 2.92
C SER A 541 -14.78 19.62 2.86
N LEU A 542 -14.34 19.00 3.95
CA LEU A 542 -14.41 17.56 4.14
C LEU A 542 -15.86 17.08 4.15
N SER A 543 -16.80 17.85 4.72
CA SER A 543 -18.25 17.58 4.62
C SER A 543 -18.69 17.37 3.17
N SER A 544 -18.37 18.29 2.26
CA SER A 544 -18.76 18.19 0.86
C SER A 544 -18.06 17.03 0.14
N ILE A 545 -16.77 16.81 0.43
CA ILE A 545 -16.05 15.65 -0.11
C ILE A 545 -16.76 14.35 0.30
N PHE A 546 -17.02 14.15 1.59
CA PHE A 546 -17.64 12.92 2.10
C PHE A 546 -19.06 12.71 1.56
N GLN A 547 -19.86 13.77 1.44
CA GLN A 547 -21.19 13.68 0.83
C GLN A 547 -21.13 13.21 -0.63
N ASN A 548 -20.13 13.66 -1.38
CA ASN A 548 -19.94 13.30 -2.79
C ASN A 548 -19.27 11.94 -3.00
N LEU A 549 -18.78 11.27 -1.94
CA LEU A 549 -18.20 9.92 -2.07
C LEU A 549 -19.26 8.86 -2.32
N VAL A 550 -20.48 9.02 -1.79
CA VAL A 550 -21.57 8.06 -1.99
C VAL A 550 -22.17 8.30 -3.37
N TRP A 551 -21.83 7.44 -4.33
CA TRP A 551 -22.26 7.56 -5.72
C TRP A 551 -23.78 7.63 -5.83
N HIS A 552 -24.26 8.61 -6.61
CA HIS A 552 -25.65 8.71 -7.04
C HIS A 552 -25.70 8.14 -8.46
N HIS A 553 -26.29 6.95 -8.61
CA HIS A 553 -26.81 6.52 -9.91
C HIS A 553 -28.21 7.08 -10.09
#